data_AF-A0A942R3L7-F1
#
_entry.id   AF-A0A942R3L7-F1
#
_cell.length_a   1.000
_cell.length_b   1.000
_cell.length_c   1.000
_cell.angle_alpha   90.00
_cell.angle_beta   90.00
_cell.angle_gamma   90.00
#
_symmetry.space_group_name_H-M   'P 1'
#
loop_
_entity.id
_entity.type
_entity.pdbx_description
1 polymer ?
#
loop_
_entity_poly.entity_id
_entity_poly.type
_entity_poly.pdbx_seq_one_letter_code
_entity_poly.pdbx_strand_id
1 'polypeptide(L)'
;MKKYSVKIEAEALSDIQSITDWYNEAQAGLGKRFQKTVITQINSLSNNPQIYAIRYKKIRCLNVKKFPYMVHFYINDETLTTEILAVISTSQNPKIWEEKTYKK
;
A
#
# COMPACT_ATOMS: atom_id res chain seq x y z
N MET A 1 -1.51 -18.26 -14.64
CA MET A 1 -1.45 -16.85 -14.19
C MET A 1 -0.02 -16.55 -13.77
N LYS A 2 0.52 -15.38 -14.13
CA LYS A 2 1.89 -15.00 -13.74
C LYS A 2 1.90 -14.65 -12.25
N LYS A 3 2.84 -15.21 -11.50
CA LYS A 3 3.04 -14.90 -10.07
C LYS A 3 3.97 -13.71 -9.98
N TYR A 4 3.56 -12.69 -9.23
CA TYR A 4 4.38 -11.51 -8.97
C TYR A 4 5.03 -11.62 -7.61
N SER A 5 6.31 -11.25 -7.49
CA SER A 5 6.94 -11.02 -6.19
C SER A 5 6.47 -9.67 -5.65
N VAL A 6 6.33 -9.55 -4.32
CA VAL A 6 5.94 -8.29 -3.68
C VAL A 6 7.19 -7.70 -3.03
N LYS A 7 7.50 -6.45 -3.39
CA LYS A 7 8.57 -5.66 -2.78
C LYS A 7 7.93 -4.45 -2.10
N ILE A 8 8.26 -4.25 -0.83
CA ILE A 8 7.79 -3.08 -0.07
C ILE A 8 8.96 -2.11 0.01
N GLU A 9 8.78 -0.89 -0.49
CA GLU A 9 9.79 0.17 -0.37
C GLU A 9 9.89 0.66 1.08
N ALA A 10 11.05 1.23 1.44
CA ALA A 10 11.32 1.67 2.81
C ALA A 10 10.30 2.73 3.29
N GLU A 11 9.89 3.62 2.41
CA GLU A 11 8.85 4.63 2.68
C GLU A 11 7.51 3.97 3.03
N ALA A 12 7.08 2.95 2.30
CA ALA A 12 5.85 2.23 2.59
C ALA A 12 5.92 1.46 3.93
N LEU A 13 7.08 0.90 4.28
CA LEU A 13 7.29 0.28 5.59
C LEU A 13 7.16 1.31 6.72
N SER A 14 7.76 2.48 6.55
CA SER A 14 7.67 3.59 7.50
C SER A 14 6.23 4.09 7.67
N ASP A 15 5.48 4.21 6.56
CA ASP A 15 4.05 4.55 6.60
C ASP A 15 3.25 3.53 7.41
N ILE A 16 3.42 2.22 7.12
CA ILE A 16 2.71 1.15 7.82
C ILE A 16 3.01 1.20 9.32
N GLN A 17 4.28 1.38 9.70
CA GLN A 17 4.69 1.45 11.10
C GLN A 17 4.05 2.66 11.79
N SER A 18 4.16 3.86 11.20
CA SER A 18 3.61 5.09 11.78
C SER A 18 2.09 5.01 11.98
N ILE A 19 1.36 4.44 11.01
CA ILE A 19 -0.09 4.25 11.10
C ILE A 19 -0.44 3.20 12.17
N THR A 20 0.37 2.14 12.27
CA THR A 20 0.20 1.09 13.29
C THR A 20 0.34 1.68 14.69
N ASP A 21 1.36 2.49 14.92
CA ASP A 21 1.62 3.12 16.22
C ASP A 21 0.49 4.09 16.59
N TRP A 22 0.12 4.98 15.67
CA TRP A 22 -0.99 5.91 15.87
C TRP A 22 -2.31 5.21 16.26
N TYR A 23 -2.66 4.13 15.55
CA TYR A 23 -3.87 3.37 15.89
C TYR A 23 -3.77 2.67 17.25
N ASN A 24 -2.58 2.18 17.61
CA ASN A 24 -2.38 1.49 18.87
C ASN A 24 -2.39 2.45 20.08
N GLU A 25 -1.92 3.68 19.90
CA GLU A 25 -2.05 4.77 20.86
C GLU A 25 -3.52 5.16 21.06
N ALA A 26 -4.29 5.25 19.97
CA ALA A 26 -5.72 5.57 20.04
C ALA A 26 -6.55 4.46 20.71
N GLN A 27 -6.23 3.20 20.42
CA GLN A 27 -6.84 2.05 21.07
C GLN A 27 -5.90 0.84 21.02
N ALA A 28 -5.58 0.28 22.19
CA ALA A 28 -4.75 -0.91 22.29
C ALA A 28 -5.26 -2.05 21.38
N GLY A 29 -4.37 -2.59 20.56
CA GLY A 29 -4.66 -3.69 19.62
C GLY A 29 -5.24 -3.26 18.27
N LEU A 30 -5.66 -2.00 18.11
CA LEU A 30 -6.18 -1.50 16.83
C LEU A 30 -5.06 -1.38 15.78
N GLY A 31 -3.86 -0.95 16.18
CA GLY A 31 -2.67 -0.95 15.32
C GLY A 31 -2.34 -2.34 14.79
N LYS A 32 -2.32 -3.35 15.68
CA LYS A 32 -2.11 -4.75 15.28
C LYS A 32 -3.15 -5.24 14.27
N ARG A 33 -4.41 -4.82 14.43
CA ARG A 33 -5.49 -5.13 13.47
C ARG A 33 -5.25 -4.45 12.12
N PHE A 34 -4.82 -3.19 12.11
CA PHE A 34 -4.43 -2.47 10.90
C PHE A 34 -3.28 -3.18 10.18
N GLN A 35 -2.17 -3.40 10.88
CA GLN A 35 -0.96 -4.04 10.34
C GLN A 35 -1.26 -5.41 9.72
N LYS A 36 -2.01 -6.26 10.44
CA LYS A 36 -2.42 -7.58 9.93
C LYS A 36 -3.25 -7.44 8.65
N THR A 37 -4.16 -6.47 8.61
CA THR A 37 -5.04 -6.26 7.45
C THR A 37 -4.26 -5.78 6.24
N VAL A 38 -3.41 -4.76 6.38
CA VAL A 38 -2.64 -4.20 5.26
C VAL A 38 -1.64 -5.21 4.71
N ILE A 39 -0.90 -5.93 5.56
CA ILE A 39 0.07 -6.95 5.11
C ILE A 39 -0.63 -8.12 4.41
N THR A 40 -1.78 -8.57 4.92
CA THR A 40 -2.55 -9.63 4.25
C THR A 40 -2.99 -9.20 2.86
N GLN A 41 -3.44 -7.96 2.69
CA GLN A 41 -3.86 -7.44 1.40
C GLN A 41 -2.67 -7.20 0.45
N ILE A 42 -1.55 -6.69 0.94
CA ILE A 42 -0.31 -6.55 0.18
C ILE A 42 0.15 -7.91 -0.35
N ASN A 43 0.18 -8.95 0.48
CA ASN A 43 0.56 -10.30 0.07
C ASN A 43 -0.38 -10.88 -1.01
N SER A 44 -1.67 -10.50 -0.99
CA SER A 44 -2.63 -10.94 -2.01
C SER A 44 -2.32 -10.39 -3.40
N LEU A 45 -1.55 -9.29 -3.50
CA LEU A 45 -1.15 -8.71 -4.77
C LEU A 45 -0.21 -9.64 -5.57
N SER A 46 0.46 -10.59 -4.93
CA SER A 46 1.30 -11.58 -5.64
C SER A 46 0.54 -12.44 -6.65
N ASN A 47 -0.77 -12.65 -6.43
CA ASN A 47 -1.58 -13.55 -7.24
C ASN A 47 -2.22 -12.86 -8.45
N ASN A 48 -2.72 -11.64 -8.28
CA ASN A 48 -3.38 -10.91 -9.36
C ASN A 48 -3.36 -9.39 -9.13
N PRO A 49 -2.19 -8.73 -9.25
CA PRO A 49 -2.07 -7.30 -9.00
C PRO A 49 -2.75 -6.47 -10.09
N GLN A 50 -2.97 -7.05 -11.28
CA GLN A 50 -3.55 -6.38 -12.44
C GLN A 50 -5.06 -6.12 -12.33
N ILE A 51 -5.77 -6.73 -11.37
CA ILE A 51 -7.21 -6.48 -11.13
C ILE A 51 -7.50 -5.05 -10.69
N TYR A 52 -6.51 -4.36 -10.12
CA TYR A 52 -6.67 -3.00 -9.63
C TYR A 52 -6.44 -2.02 -10.77
N ALA A 53 -7.42 -1.19 -11.11
CA ALA A 53 -7.25 -0.21 -12.17
C ALA A 53 -6.10 0.77 -11.89
N ILE A 54 -5.45 1.26 -12.95
CA ILE A 54 -4.50 2.36 -12.86
C ILE A 54 -5.28 3.61 -12.46
N ARG A 55 -4.83 4.27 -11.38
CA ARG A 55 -5.47 5.48 -10.88
C ARG A 55 -4.83 6.75 -11.45
N TYR A 56 -3.51 6.73 -11.62
CA TYR A 56 -2.75 7.81 -12.26
C TYR A 56 -1.40 7.25 -12.75
N LYS A 57 -0.92 7.76 -13.90
CA LYS A 57 0.32 7.29 -14.54
C LYS A 57 0.36 5.76 -14.71
N LYS A 58 1.13 5.06 -13.88
CA LYS A 58 1.25 3.59 -13.79
C LYS A 58 0.92 3.06 -12.39
N ILE A 59 0.47 3.94 -11.49
CA ILE A 59 0.18 3.62 -10.11
C ILE A 59 -1.23 3.05 -10.01
N ARG A 60 -1.32 1.93 -9.29
CA ARG A 60 -2.54 1.25 -8.90
C ARG A 60 -2.73 1.42 -7.41
N CYS A 61 -3.98 1.33 -6.99
CA CYS A 61 -4.38 1.61 -5.63
C CYS A 61 -5.23 0.47 -5.07
N LEU A 62 -4.87 0.00 -3.87
CA LEU A 62 -5.66 -0.97 -3.11
C LEU A 62 -6.20 -0.30 -1.86
N ASN A 63 -7.51 -0.36 -1.64
CA ASN A 63 -8.12 0.13 -0.40
C ASN A 63 -7.88 -0.85 0.74
N VAL A 64 -7.39 -0.35 1.88
CA VAL A 64 -7.22 -1.16 3.08
C VAL A 64 -8.60 -1.41 3.69
N LYS A 65 -9.01 -2.67 3.80
CA LYS A 65 -10.37 -3.01 4.27
C LYS A 65 -10.57 -2.51 5.69
N LYS A 66 -11.68 -1.80 5.94
CA LYS A 66 -12.08 -1.26 7.26
C LYS A 66 -11.16 -0.16 7.82
N PHE A 67 -10.24 0.37 7.00
CA PHE A 67 -9.35 1.46 7.38
C PHE A 67 -9.33 2.53 6.27
N PRO A 68 -9.33 3.82 6.60
CA PRO A 68 -9.33 4.92 5.63
C PRO A 68 -7.93 5.12 5.03
N TYR A 69 -7.32 4.06 4.50
CA TYR A 69 -5.98 4.07 3.92
C TYR A 69 -5.95 3.31 2.61
N MET A 70 -4.99 3.69 1.77
CA MET A 70 -4.79 3.13 0.44
C MET A 70 -3.33 2.75 0.26
N VAL A 71 -3.10 1.56 -0.26
CA VAL A 71 -1.78 1.09 -0.68
C VAL A 71 -1.57 1.53 -2.11
N HIS A 72 -0.54 2.35 -2.34
CA HIS A 72 -0.12 2.81 -3.66
C HIS A 72 1.01 1.91 -4.14
N PHE A 73 0.82 1.30 -5.30
CA PHE A 73 1.79 0.35 -5.84
C PHE A 73 1.89 0.46 -7.36
N TYR A 74 2.98 -0.01 -7.92
CA TYR A 74 3.11 -0.21 -9.36
C TYR A 74 3.49 -1.66 -9.67
N ILE A 75 3.22 -2.07 -10.90
CA ILE A 75 3.56 -3.40 -11.40
C ILE A 75 4.68 -3.22 -12.42
N ASN A 76 5.78 -3.94 -12.21
CA ASN A 76 6.81 -4.11 -13.21
C ASN A 76 6.61 -5.47 -13.89
N ASP A 77 6.13 -5.44 -15.13
CA ASP A 77 5.88 -6.66 -15.91
C ASP A 77 7.16 -7.32 -16.45
N GLU A 78 8.29 -6.58 -16.50
CA GLU A 78 9.59 -7.11 -16.93
C GLU A 78 10.21 -7.97 -15.84
N THR A 79 10.18 -7.50 -14.60
CA THR A 79 10.73 -8.20 -13.42
C THR A 79 9.69 -9.04 -12.68
N LEU A 80 8.43 -9.02 -13.11
CA LEU A 80 7.29 -9.64 -12.43
C LEU A 80 7.22 -9.24 -10.95
N THR A 81 7.44 -7.95 -10.66
CA THR A 81 7.41 -7.42 -9.29
C THR A 81 6.22 -6.47 -9.11
N THR A 82 5.57 -6.56 -7.95
CA THR A 82 4.63 -5.57 -7.46
C THR A 82 5.34 -4.76 -6.39
N GLU A 83 5.53 -3.47 -6.64
CA GLU A 83 6.31 -2.60 -5.80
C GLU A 83 5.40 -1.66 -5.04
N ILE A 84 5.37 -1.81 -3.72
CA ILE A 84 4.56 -1.00 -2.82
C ILE A 84 5.35 0.27 -2.50
N LEU A 85 4.82 1.41 -2.94
CA LEU A 85 5.50 2.70 -2.84
C LEU A 85 5.15 3.44 -1.55
N ALA A 86 3.87 3.45 -1.17
CA ALA A 86 3.38 4.20 -0.03
C ALA A 86 2.05 3.66 0.51
N VAL A 87 1.74 3.98 1.77
CA VAL A 87 0.41 3.78 2.36
C VAL A 87 -0.13 5.12 2.83
N ILE A 88 -1.18 5.61 2.17
CA ILE A 88 -1.65 6.99 2.31
C ILE A 88 -3.08 6.99 2.82
N SER A 89 -3.42 7.92 3.72
CA SER A 89 -4.80 8.09 4.19
C SER A 89 -5.70 8.57 3.06
N THR A 90 -6.92 8.03 2.98
CA THR A 90 -7.92 8.43 1.99
C THR A 90 -8.48 9.83 2.23
N SER A 91 -8.30 10.40 3.43
CA SER A 91 -8.71 11.77 3.76
C SER A 91 -7.60 12.81 3.54
N GLN A 92 -6.38 12.38 3.25
CA GLN A 92 -5.26 13.30 3.01
C GLN A 92 -5.32 13.91 1.60
N ASN A 93 -4.78 15.12 1.46
CA ASN A 93 -4.75 15.86 0.21
C ASN A 93 -4.04 15.03 -0.89
N PRO A 94 -4.65 14.84 -2.08
CA PRO A 94 -4.06 14.09 -3.18
C PRO A 94 -2.67 14.57 -3.62
N LYS A 95 -2.30 15.83 -3.33
CA LYS A 95 -0.94 16.34 -3.57
C LYS A 95 0.16 15.50 -2.88
N ILE A 96 -0.14 14.91 -1.72
CA ILE A 96 0.80 14.03 -0.99
C ILE A 96 1.10 12.75 -1.81
N TRP A 97 0.21 12.35 -2.71
CA TRP A 97 0.44 11.19 -3.58
C TRP A 97 1.59 11.45 -4.52
N GLU A 98 1.67 12.64 -5.10
CA GLU A 98 2.77 13.01 -5.98
C GLU A 98 4.08 12.96 -5.20
N GLU A 99 4.19 13.66 -4.08
CA GLU A 99 5.42 13.70 -3.25
C GLU A 99 5.92 12.31 -2.84
N LYS A 100 5.02 11.40 -2.44
CA LYS A 100 5.39 10.05 -1.99
C LYS A 100 5.61 9.05 -3.13
N THR A 101 5.04 9.27 -4.31
CA THR A 101 5.12 8.32 -5.43
C THR A 101 5.96 8.78 -6.63
N TYR A 102 6.42 10.04 -6.67
CA TYR A 102 7.22 10.60 -7.78
C TYR A 102 8.71 10.28 -7.77
N LYS A 103 9.24 9.59 -6.74
CA LYS A 103 10.69 9.28 -6.66
C LYS A 103 11.17 8.21 -7.67
N LYS A 104 10.41 7.88 -8.70
CA LYS A 104 10.79 6.90 -9.74
C LYS A 104 10.39 7.39 -11.13
#